data_AF-A0A317H4D0-F1
#
_entry.id   AF-A0A317H4D0-F1
#
_cell.length_a   1.000
_cell.length_b   1.000
_cell.length_c   1.000
_cell.angle_alpha   90.00
_cell.angle_beta   90.00
_cell.angle_gamma   90.00
#
_symmetry.space_group_name_H-M   'P 1'
#
loop_
_entity.id
_entity.type
_entity.pdbx_description
1 polymer ?
#
loop_
_entity_poly.entity_id
_entity_poly.type
_entity_poly.pdbx_seq_one_letter_code
_entity_poly.pdbx_strand_id
1 'polypeptide(L)'
;MGSIGIAPNITPEQAQAAFDALKQTFQSGMAKYNPYQTQLSPADESQFQQWVQANRIPYVDSPTADYDMRGFWQGMQQGDPAAKGAINPYDMQYHFPDKWKTPYHETFSNESQYATADAPRWTGNDTLGWVLQDRFGNVVKDERTPGQLTLQQLMARPDVLRRMLTP
;
A
#
# COMPACT_ATOMS: atom_id res chain seq x y z
N MET A 1 -5.24 36.28 35.11
CA MET A 1 -4.13 36.23 34.15
C MET A 1 -3.99 34.78 33.71
N GLY A 2 -4.63 34.39 32.61
CA GLY A 2 -4.58 33.03 32.09
C GLY A 2 -3.51 32.96 31.02
N SER A 3 -2.40 32.27 31.30
CA SER A 3 -1.36 32.00 30.32
C SER A 3 -1.92 31.13 29.20
N ILE A 4 -1.99 31.68 28.00
CA ILE A 4 -2.24 30.93 26.77
C ILE A 4 -0.98 30.08 26.55
N GLY A 5 -1.09 28.77 26.81
CA GLY A 5 -0.01 27.82 26.55
C GLY A 5 0.30 27.83 25.06
N ILE A 6 1.50 28.27 24.72
CA ILE A 6 2.04 28.22 23.36
C ILE A 6 2.13 26.73 23.01
N ALA A 7 1.44 26.30 21.95
CA ALA A 7 1.52 24.94 21.45
C ALA A 7 3.00 24.57 21.21
N PRO A 8 3.42 23.33 21.49
CA PRO A 8 4.80 22.92 21.23
C PRO A 8 5.14 23.14 19.76
N ASN A 9 6.28 23.79 19.49
CA ASN A 9 6.87 23.86 18.16
C ASN A 9 7.32 22.45 17.75
N ILE A 10 6.41 21.69 17.16
CA ILE A 10 6.70 20.41 16.54
C ILE A 10 7.47 20.64 15.24
N THR A 11 8.58 19.93 15.05
CA THR A 11 9.34 19.99 13.80
C THR A 11 8.57 19.31 12.67
N PRO A 12 8.87 19.63 11.39
CA PRO A 12 8.30 18.90 10.26
C PRO A 12 8.52 17.37 10.35
N GLU A 13 9.67 16.90 10.86
CA GLU A 13 9.87 15.45 11.06
C GLU A 13 8.94 14.87 12.13
N GLN A 14 8.71 15.60 13.22
CA GLN A 14 7.79 15.17 14.28
C GLN A 14 6.34 15.16 13.80
N ALA A 15 5.95 16.13 12.97
CA ALA A 15 4.64 16.17 12.34
C ALA A 15 4.44 15.00 11.36
N GLN A 16 5.45 14.69 10.55
CA GLN A 16 5.41 13.55 9.62
C GLN A 16 5.33 12.22 10.38
N ALA A 17 6.16 12.01 11.40
CA ALA A 17 6.12 10.80 12.22
C ALA A 17 4.76 10.62 12.93
N ALA A 18 4.16 11.70 13.42
CA ALA A 18 2.82 11.66 14.01
C ALA A 18 1.75 11.29 12.97
N PHE A 19 1.86 11.83 11.75
CA PHE A 19 0.98 11.48 10.63
C PHE A 19 1.11 10.00 10.24
N ASP A 20 2.34 9.49 10.12
CA ASP A 20 2.60 8.10 9.77
C ASP A 20 2.08 7.16 10.86
N ALA A 21 2.26 7.50 12.13
CA ALA A 21 1.71 6.73 13.25
C ALA A 21 0.18 6.70 13.24
N LEU A 22 -0.47 7.82 12.91
CA LEU A 22 -1.93 7.88 12.75
C LEU A 22 -2.41 7.06 11.55
N LYS A 23 -1.71 7.14 10.42
CA LYS A 23 -1.99 6.32 9.22
C LYS A 23 -1.88 4.83 9.56
N GLN A 24 -0.82 4.43 10.25
CA GLN A 24 -0.59 3.05 10.69
C GLN A 24 -1.66 2.56 11.67
N THR A 25 -2.07 3.41 12.61
CA THR A 25 -3.16 3.10 13.56
C THR A 25 -4.48 2.91 12.83
N PHE A 26 -4.79 3.80 11.89
CA PHE A 26 -5.99 3.72 11.06
C PHE A 26 -5.99 2.46 10.17
N GLN A 27 -4.89 2.15 9.49
CA GLN A 27 -4.73 0.94 8.68
C GLN A 27 -4.86 -0.33 9.51
N SER A 28 -4.27 -0.36 10.71
CA SER A 28 -4.39 -1.50 11.63
C SER A 28 -5.84 -1.72 12.09
N GLY A 29 -6.63 -0.67 12.27
CA GLY A 29 -8.07 -0.75 12.57
C GLY A 29 -8.93 -1.29 11.41
N MET A 30 -8.40 -1.29 10.18
CA MET A 30 -9.04 -1.83 8.98
C MET A 30 -8.58 -3.26 8.66
N ALA A 31 -7.87 -3.93 9.58
CA ALA A 31 -7.34 -5.27 9.38
C ALA A 31 -7.94 -6.29 10.37
N LYS A 32 -8.07 -7.55 9.93
CA LYS A 32 -8.86 -8.57 10.64
C LYS A 32 -8.11 -9.23 11.80
N TYR A 33 -6.78 -9.43 11.71
CA TYR A 33 -6.03 -10.25 12.68
C TYR A 33 -4.52 -9.90 12.77
N ASN A 34 -3.98 -9.77 13.99
CA ASN A 34 -2.53 -9.63 14.28
C ASN A 34 -2.06 -10.91 15.04
N PRO A 35 -0.92 -11.54 14.69
CA PRO A 35 0.10 -11.09 13.73
C PRO A 35 -0.26 -11.28 12.27
N TYR A 36 0.11 -10.29 11.44
CA TYR A 36 0.02 -10.32 9.98
C TYR A 36 1.18 -11.12 9.37
N GLN A 37 1.63 -12.17 10.05
CA GLN A 37 2.76 -12.99 9.67
C GLN A 37 2.39 -14.45 9.81
N THR A 38 2.61 -15.20 8.72
CA THR A 38 2.43 -16.64 8.71
C THR A 38 3.54 -17.30 9.52
N GLN A 39 3.15 -18.16 10.45
CA GLN A 39 4.06 -18.99 11.21
C GLN A 39 4.37 -20.26 10.42
N LEU A 40 5.63 -20.43 10.03
CA LEU A 40 6.10 -21.63 9.34
C LEU A 40 6.57 -22.69 10.34
N SER A 41 6.50 -23.96 9.93
CA SER A 41 7.20 -25.02 10.66
C SER A 41 8.72 -24.79 10.58
N PRO A 42 9.55 -25.31 11.49
CA PRO A 42 11.00 -25.14 11.41
C PRO A 42 11.61 -25.62 10.08
N ALA A 43 11.05 -26.68 9.48
CA ALA A 43 11.49 -27.19 8.19
C ALA A 43 11.11 -26.26 7.03
N ASP A 44 9.90 -25.70 7.08
CA ASP A 44 9.42 -24.74 6.09
C ASP A 44 10.15 -23.40 6.20
N GLU A 45 10.43 -22.94 7.42
CA GLU A 45 11.22 -21.73 7.67
C GLU A 45 12.61 -21.86 7.05
N SER A 46 13.27 -23.02 7.22
CA SER A 46 14.57 -23.26 6.60
C SER A 46 14.52 -23.15 5.07
N GLN A 47 13.49 -23.70 4.43
CA GLN A 47 13.31 -23.62 2.98
C GLN A 47 12.95 -22.20 2.52
N PHE A 48 12.13 -21.48 3.28
CA PHE A 48 11.81 -20.08 3.03
C PHE A 48 13.07 -19.20 3.05
N GLN A 49 13.93 -19.36 4.06
CA GLN A 49 15.17 -18.60 4.17
C GLN A 49 16.13 -18.89 3.01
N GLN A 50 16.22 -20.16 2.56
CA GLN A 50 16.98 -20.53 1.37
C GLN A 50 16.41 -19.88 0.11
N TRP A 51 15.09 -19.87 -0.05
CA TRP A 51 14.42 -19.22 -1.17
C TRP A 51 14.67 -17.70 -1.20
N VAL A 52 14.58 -17.02 -0.05
CA VAL A 52 14.87 -15.58 0.07
C VAL A 52 16.29 -15.27 -0.42
N GLN A 53 17.27 -16.03 0.04
CA GLN A 53 18.67 -15.84 -0.34
C GLN A 53 18.92 -16.14 -1.82
N ALA A 54 18.42 -17.28 -2.32
CA ALA A 54 18.62 -17.72 -3.70
C ALA A 54 18.02 -16.74 -4.72
N ASN A 55 16.87 -16.13 -4.39
CA ASN A 55 16.16 -15.20 -5.27
C ASN A 55 16.47 -13.73 -4.98
N ARG A 56 17.35 -13.45 -4.00
CA ARG A 56 17.70 -12.09 -3.55
C ARG A 56 16.47 -11.24 -3.24
N ILE A 57 15.50 -11.86 -2.57
CA ILE A 57 14.27 -11.19 -2.15
C ILE A 57 14.65 -10.08 -1.16
N PRO A 58 14.25 -8.81 -1.40
CA PRO A 58 14.53 -7.70 -0.50
C PRO A 58 13.61 -7.76 0.73
N TYR A 59 13.73 -8.83 1.51
CA TYR A 59 12.92 -9.09 2.68
C TYR A 59 13.69 -8.74 3.95
N VAL A 60 13.06 -7.97 4.83
CA VAL A 60 13.54 -7.69 6.18
C VAL A 60 12.52 -8.24 7.17
N ASP A 61 12.95 -9.15 8.04
CA ASP A 61 12.07 -9.70 9.05
C ASP A 61 11.79 -8.64 10.12
N SER A 62 10.53 -8.25 10.25
CA SER A 62 10.07 -7.23 11.20
C SER A 62 8.61 -7.49 11.55
N PRO A 63 8.20 -7.34 12.82
CA PRO A 63 6.79 -7.38 13.22
C PRO A 63 5.91 -6.40 12.44
N THR A 64 6.51 -5.34 11.88
CA THR A 64 5.84 -4.34 11.05
C THR A 64 6.24 -4.43 9.58
N ALA A 65 6.64 -5.60 9.10
CA ALA A 65 6.97 -5.81 7.69
C ALA A 65 5.77 -5.52 6.80
N ASP A 66 6.02 -4.89 5.66
CA ASP A 66 5.02 -4.51 4.66
C ASP A 66 4.32 -5.70 4.01
N TYR A 67 4.97 -6.86 3.99
CA TYR A 67 4.46 -8.09 3.39
C TYR A 67 4.67 -9.29 4.30
N ASP A 68 3.69 -10.18 4.34
CA ASP A 68 3.84 -11.52 4.89
C ASP A 68 4.56 -12.43 3.88
N MET A 69 5.89 -12.29 3.82
CA MET A 69 6.70 -13.06 2.88
C MET A 69 6.69 -14.57 3.14
N ARG A 70 6.46 -14.98 4.39
CA ARG A 70 6.28 -16.39 4.77
C ARG A 70 4.98 -16.93 4.19
N GLY A 71 3.90 -16.18 4.34
CA GLY A 71 2.59 -16.51 3.76
C GLY A 71 2.62 -16.55 2.24
N PHE A 72 3.31 -15.59 1.60
CA PHE A 72 3.51 -15.57 0.16
C PHE A 72 4.23 -16.84 -0.31
N TRP A 73 5.37 -17.15 0.32
CA TRP A 73 6.15 -18.34 -0.01
C TRP A 73 5.33 -19.63 0.19
N GLN A 74 4.62 -19.75 1.31
CA GLN A 74 3.75 -20.90 1.55
C GLN A 74 2.66 -21.02 0.48
N GLY A 75 2.05 -19.90 0.07
CA GLY A 75 1.09 -19.86 -1.03
C GLY A 75 1.69 -20.36 -2.36
N MET A 76 2.93 -19.98 -2.67
CA MET A 76 3.64 -20.49 -3.85
C MET A 76 3.82 -22.01 -3.77
N GLN A 77 4.25 -22.53 -2.62
CA GLN A 77 4.46 -23.97 -2.42
C GLN A 77 3.14 -24.77 -2.55
N GLN A 78 2.02 -24.16 -2.22
CA GLN A 78 0.68 -24.74 -2.36
C GLN A 78 0.07 -24.56 -3.76
N GLY A 79 0.75 -23.84 -4.65
CA GLY A 79 0.27 -23.58 -6.02
C GLY A 79 -0.84 -22.52 -6.09
N ASP A 80 -0.90 -21.59 -5.14
CA ASP A 80 -1.84 -20.49 -5.16
C ASP A 80 -1.62 -19.62 -6.42
N PRO A 81 -2.63 -19.47 -7.30
CA PRO A 81 -2.46 -18.71 -8.54
C PRO A 81 -2.13 -17.23 -8.30
N ALA A 82 -2.50 -16.68 -7.13
CA ALA A 82 -2.18 -15.32 -6.73
C ALA A 82 -0.73 -15.18 -6.26
N ALA A 83 -0.03 -16.26 -5.90
CA ALA A 83 1.32 -16.21 -5.34
C ALA A 83 2.38 -16.04 -6.43
N LYS A 84 2.33 -14.90 -7.13
CA LYS A 84 3.25 -14.56 -8.21
C LYS A 84 3.67 -13.11 -8.06
N GLY A 85 4.95 -12.88 -7.75
CA GLY A 85 5.51 -11.54 -7.84
C GLY A 85 5.75 -11.16 -9.29
N ALA A 86 5.73 -9.86 -9.57
CA ALA A 86 5.97 -9.31 -10.90
C ALA A 86 6.82 -8.04 -10.79
N ILE A 87 7.55 -7.74 -11.86
CA ILE A 87 8.13 -6.41 -11.99
C ILE A 87 6.98 -5.44 -12.28
N ASN A 88 6.78 -4.46 -11.42
CA ASN A 88 5.82 -3.40 -11.63
C ASN A 88 6.31 -2.53 -12.81
N PRO A 89 5.49 -2.33 -13.86
CA PRO A 89 5.91 -1.61 -15.06
C PRO A 89 6.12 -0.11 -14.84
N TYR A 90 5.60 0.45 -13.74
CA TYR A 90 5.68 1.89 -13.45
C TYR A 90 6.98 2.28 -12.75
N ASP A 91 7.51 1.43 -11.87
CA ASP A 91 8.75 1.71 -11.12
C ASP A 91 9.90 0.73 -11.41
N MET A 92 9.65 -0.30 -12.23
CA MET A 92 10.60 -1.35 -12.59
C MET A 92 11.13 -2.15 -11.40
N GLN A 93 10.41 -2.17 -10.27
CA GLN A 93 10.76 -2.93 -9.07
C GLN A 93 9.96 -4.22 -8.98
N TYR A 94 10.48 -5.21 -8.26
CA TYR A 94 9.75 -6.45 -8.00
C TYR A 94 8.71 -6.22 -6.91
N HIS A 95 7.44 -6.31 -7.26
CA HIS A 95 6.31 -6.16 -6.34
C HIS A 95 5.73 -7.53 -5.99
N PHE A 96 5.32 -7.68 -4.73
CA PHE A 96 4.53 -8.82 -4.28
C PHE A 96 3.04 -8.48 -4.38
N PRO A 97 2.18 -9.49 -4.60
CA PRO A 97 0.74 -9.29 -4.70
C PRO A 97 0.13 -8.66 -3.44
N ASP A 98 -0.89 -7.83 -3.63
CA ASP A 98 -1.64 -7.17 -2.55
C ASP A 98 -2.20 -8.16 -1.52
N LYS A 99 -2.47 -9.41 -1.93
CA LYS A 99 -3.00 -10.48 -1.07
C LYS A 99 -2.21 -10.66 0.24
N TRP A 100 -0.88 -10.57 0.21
CA TRP A 100 -0.02 -10.73 1.39
C TRP A 100 0.51 -9.41 1.96
N LYS A 101 0.06 -8.28 1.41
CA LYS A 101 0.41 -6.94 1.92
C LYS A 101 -0.20 -6.75 3.30
N THR A 102 0.60 -6.35 4.27
CA THR A 102 0.15 -6.10 5.65
C THR A 102 -0.40 -4.68 5.77
N PRO A 103 -1.11 -4.36 6.87
CA PRO A 103 -1.58 -3.00 7.14
C PRO A 103 -0.47 -1.96 7.34
N TYR A 104 0.78 -2.40 7.40
CA TYR A 104 1.93 -1.51 7.56
C TYR A 104 2.39 -0.90 6.22
N HIS A 105 2.02 -1.51 5.10
CA HIS A 105 2.37 -0.98 3.78
C HIS A 105 1.52 0.26 3.43
N GLU A 106 2.15 1.24 2.80
CA GLU A 106 1.51 2.52 2.49
C GLU A 106 0.29 2.41 1.56
N THR A 107 0.24 1.37 0.73
CA THR A 107 -0.85 1.06 -0.20
C THR A 107 -1.65 -0.19 0.20
N PHE A 108 -1.76 -0.47 1.50
CA PHE A 108 -2.66 -1.50 2.00
C PHE A 108 -4.10 -1.27 1.50
N SER A 109 -4.68 -2.31 0.92
CA SER A 109 -5.97 -2.26 0.23
C SER A 109 -6.87 -3.43 0.64
N ASN A 110 -8.14 -3.38 0.23
CA ASN A 110 -9.12 -4.45 0.41
C ASN A 110 -8.82 -5.72 -0.41
N GLU A 111 -7.77 -5.72 -1.22
CA GLU A 111 -7.26 -6.90 -1.94
C GLU A 111 -6.37 -7.78 -1.05
N SER A 112 -5.91 -7.24 0.09
CA SER A 112 -5.18 -8.02 1.09
C SER A 112 -6.08 -9.01 1.81
N GLN A 113 -5.56 -10.21 2.09
CA GLN A 113 -6.28 -11.21 2.89
C GLN A 113 -6.50 -10.74 4.34
N TYR A 114 -5.67 -9.82 4.83
CA TYR A 114 -5.80 -9.23 6.16
C TYR A 114 -6.81 -8.08 6.21
N ALA A 115 -7.32 -7.59 5.07
CA ALA A 115 -8.13 -6.37 5.01
C ALA A 115 -9.61 -6.60 5.29
N THR A 116 -10.16 -5.85 6.24
CA THR A 116 -11.62 -5.75 6.47
C THR A 116 -12.32 -5.12 5.26
N ALA A 117 -13.66 -5.19 5.23
CA ALA A 117 -14.46 -4.56 4.19
C ALA A 117 -14.32 -3.01 4.15
N ASP A 118 -13.83 -2.41 5.24
CA ASP A 118 -13.62 -0.96 5.34
C ASP A 118 -12.25 -0.50 4.83
N ALA A 119 -11.37 -1.42 4.45
CA ALA A 119 -10.06 -1.08 3.92
C ALA A 119 -10.15 -0.31 2.59
N PRO A 120 -9.16 0.54 2.27
CA PRO A 120 -9.14 1.29 1.02
C PRO A 120 -9.18 0.38 -0.20
N ARG A 121 -9.74 0.85 -1.31
CA ARG A 121 -9.84 0.08 -2.55
C ARG A 121 -9.16 0.79 -3.70
N TRP A 122 -8.51 0.04 -4.57
CA TRP A 122 -8.03 0.56 -5.84
C TRP A 122 -9.20 0.83 -6.79
N THR A 123 -9.16 1.98 -7.44
CA THR A 123 -10.12 2.40 -8.47
C THR A 123 -9.34 2.98 -9.64
N GLY A 124 -9.70 2.63 -10.87
CA GLY A 124 -8.95 3.09 -12.04
C GLY A 124 -8.89 2.04 -13.13
N ASN A 125 -7.93 2.22 -14.03
CA ASN A 125 -7.57 1.27 -15.07
C ASN A 125 -6.17 1.61 -15.63
N ASP A 126 -5.59 0.68 -16.40
CA ASP A 126 -4.24 0.82 -16.96
C ASP A 126 -4.07 2.04 -17.89
N THR A 127 -5.16 2.58 -18.43
CA THR A 127 -5.11 3.77 -19.32
C THR A 127 -5.09 5.08 -18.54
N LEU A 128 -5.82 5.16 -17.44
CA LEU A 128 -5.98 6.40 -16.65
C LEU A 128 -5.16 6.40 -15.36
N GLY A 129 -4.54 5.26 -15.04
CA GLY A 129 -3.88 4.97 -13.78
C GLY A 129 -4.85 4.63 -12.65
N TRP A 130 -4.28 4.34 -11.50
CA TRP A 130 -4.97 3.80 -10.33
C TRP A 130 -4.97 4.80 -9.18
N VAL A 131 -6.04 4.79 -8.39
CA VAL A 131 -6.21 5.62 -7.20
C VAL A 131 -6.70 4.74 -6.06
N LEU A 132 -6.00 4.77 -4.95
CA LEU A 132 -6.41 4.12 -3.71
C LEU A 132 -7.33 5.06 -2.95
N GLN A 133 -8.57 4.63 -2.72
CA GLN A 133 -9.59 5.42 -2.03
C GLN A 133 -10.04 4.75 -0.74
N ASP A 134 -10.21 5.53 0.32
CA ASP A 134 -10.83 5.03 1.55
C ASP A 134 -12.35 4.77 1.37
N ARG A 135 -13.00 4.24 2.41
CA ARG A 135 -14.44 3.96 2.41
C ARG A 135 -15.34 5.19 2.20
N PHE A 136 -14.81 6.39 2.39
CA PHE A 136 -15.51 7.67 2.21
C PHE A 136 -15.24 8.29 0.82
N GLY A 137 -14.38 7.67 0.02
CA GLY A 137 -13.98 8.15 -1.30
C GLY A 137 -12.81 9.14 -1.28
N ASN A 138 -12.15 9.35 -0.14
CA ASN A 138 -10.95 10.19 -0.08
C ASN A 138 -9.77 9.46 -0.71
N VAL A 139 -8.94 10.20 -1.45
CA VAL A 139 -7.73 9.66 -2.07
C VAL A 139 -6.65 9.46 -1.01
N VAL A 140 -6.18 8.23 -0.86
CA VAL A 140 -5.08 7.83 0.03
C VAL A 140 -3.75 7.77 -0.73
N LYS A 141 -3.78 7.26 -1.97
CA LYS A 141 -2.65 7.21 -2.90
C LYS A 141 -3.15 7.48 -4.31
N ASP A 142 -2.40 8.28 -5.07
CA ASP A 142 -2.70 8.62 -6.45
C ASP A 142 -1.55 8.17 -7.35
N GLU A 143 -1.80 7.20 -8.21
CA GLU A 143 -0.85 6.66 -9.19
C GLU A 143 -1.29 6.98 -10.62
N ARG A 144 -2.19 7.96 -10.80
CA ARG A 144 -2.55 8.45 -12.13
C ARG A 144 -1.35 9.19 -12.72
N THR A 145 -0.99 8.86 -13.96
CA THR A 145 0.14 9.47 -14.65
C THR A 145 -0.15 10.95 -14.94
N PRO A 146 0.56 11.91 -14.35
CA PRO A 146 0.42 13.32 -14.70
C PRO A 146 1.16 13.54 -16.02
N GLY A 147 0.51 13.27 -17.17
CA GLY A 147 1.10 13.59 -18.48
C GLY A 147 0.67 12.78 -19.70
N GLN A 148 -0.11 11.70 -19.56
CA GLN A 148 -0.52 10.86 -20.70
C GLN A 148 -1.97 11.03 -21.16
N LEU A 149 -2.66 12.04 -20.67
CA LEU A 149 -4.01 12.34 -21.14
C LEU A 149 -3.90 13.00 -22.52
N THR A 150 -4.35 12.28 -23.56
CA THR A 150 -4.45 12.83 -24.91
C THR A 150 -5.36 14.07 -24.91
N LEU A 151 -5.20 14.96 -25.89
CA LEU A 151 -6.05 16.15 -26.03
C LEU A 151 -7.54 15.79 -26.07
N GLN A 152 -7.89 14.63 -26.68
CA GLN A 152 -9.26 14.12 -26.70
C GLN A 152 -9.78 13.75 -25.29
N GLN A 153 -8.92 13.24 -24.41
CA GLN A 153 -9.27 12.88 -23.03
C GLN A 153 -9.31 14.09 -22.07
N LEU A 154 -8.60 15.18 -22.41
CA LEU A 154 -8.74 16.48 -21.74
C LEU A 154 -10.07 17.16 -22.10
N MET A 155 -10.53 17.03 -23.35
CA MET A 155 -11.78 17.61 -23.83
C MET A 155 -13.03 16.86 -23.36
N ALA A 156 -12.90 15.61 -22.91
CA ALA A 156 -13.98 14.83 -22.30
C ALA A 156 -14.26 15.20 -20.81
N ARG A 157 -13.57 16.21 -20.26
CA ARG A 157 -13.67 16.63 -18.86
C ARG A 157 -14.16 18.08 -18.71
N PRO A 158 -15.43 18.32 -18.30
CA PRO A 158 -15.94 19.68 -18.07
C PRO A 158 -15.29 20.40 -16.88
N ASP A 159 -14.70 19.66 -15.95
CA ASP A 159 -13.97 20.15 -14.77
C ASP A 159 -12.56 20.69 -15.10
N VAL A 160 -11.91 20.13 -16.12
CA VAL A 160 -10.56 20.56 -16.55
C VAL A 160 -10.62 21.80 -17.44
N LEU A 161 -11.63 21.90 -18.32
CA LEU A 161 -11.88 23.11 -19.13
C LEU A 161 -12.10 24.37 -18.25
N ARG A 162 -12.72 24.21 -17.08
CA ARG A 162 -12.99 25.32 -16.17
C ARG A 162 -11.74 25.93 -15.54
N ARG A 163 -10.64 25.16 -15.44
CA ARG A 163 -9.35 25.66 -14.92
C ARG A 163 -8.44 26.24 -16.01
N MET A 164 -8.70 25.96 -17.28
CA MET A 164 -7.91 26.49 -18.41
C MET A 164 -8.52 27.74 -19.07
N LEU A 165 -9.77 28.10 -18.74
CA LEU A 165 -10.49 29.23 -19.36
C LEU A 165 -10.74 30.43 -18.41
N THR A 166 -10.19 30.39 -17.19
CA THR A 166 -10.10 31.59 -16.35
C THR A 166 -8.66 32.12 -16.42
N PRO A 167 -8.44 33.34 -16.95
CA PRO A 167 -7.13 33.98 -16.92
C PRO A 167 -6.66 34.27 -15.50
#